data_AF-G7YGH9-F1
#
_entry.id   AF-G7YGH9-F1
#
_cell.length_a   1.000
_cell.length_b   1.000
_cell.length_c   1.000
_cell.angle_alpha   90.00
_cell.angle_beta   90.00
_cell.angle_gamma   90.00
#
_symmetry.space_group_name_H-M   'P 1'
#
loop_
_entity.id
_entity.type
_entity.pdbx_description
1 polymer ?
#
loop_
_entity_poly.entity_id
_entity_poly.type
_entity_poly.pdbx_seq_one_letter_code
_entity_poly.pdbx_strand_id
1 'polypeptide(L)'
;MPQLGYQFHDTLVDGFAFADDWVVCAESQARLKEKLEAAAVELGRAGMKINARKTKAMVICGDRKHRATAVSVEPFCFAEELITPLGPTDTVTYLGIPFTFKGKGVFNHRQHLLKLLDEEELVAAWGDSLHNSVDGRGLRELVASPLSNRWLVFPERVFPRIFIRGIQLRCNLLRTRVRSARHGHGGQTILCRGNCGQPESLVHILQSCWITHDARCARHNRVARELAKRLRRLGYTVFEELRAPTSTSFIKPDLIAVRERRATVIDVSIVSDGRGVTVWNEKKQKYGADEFSLAIISALRAIGCDVDFLVHQPMIISYRGICFPQSAKAVIGLGLSKVTVSDLCLLAIVGSLRTYDTFMRGTWR
;
A
#
# COMPACT_ATOMS: atom_id res chain seq x y z
N MET A 1 -0.88 6.65 34.34
CA MET A 1 -1.85 7.77 34.39
C MET A 1 -3.07 7.30 35.17
N PRO A 2 -3.67 8.11 36.06
CA PRO A 2 -5.00 7.81 36.60
C PRO A 2 -5.98 7.54 35.45
N GLN A 3 -6.98 6.69 35.66
CA GLN A 3 -8.01 6.35 34.66
C GLN A 3 -8.92 7.56 34.39
N LEU A 4 -8.42 8.56 33.65
CA LEU A 4 -9.11 9.80 33.34
C LEU A 4 -9.47 9.82 31.85
N GLY A 5 -10.56 9.17 31.45
CA GLY A 5 -11.04 9.19 30.06
C GLY A 5 -12.44 9.79 29.92
N TYR A 6 -12.89 9.93 28.67
CA TYR A 6 -14.27 10.25 28.34
C TYR A 6 -15.04 8.94 28.11
N GLN A 7 -16.13 8.72 28.85
CA GLN A 7 -16.94 7.52 28.68
C GLN A 7 -17.74 7.61 27.36
N PHE A 8 -17.46 6.69 26.44
CA PHE A 8 -18.18 6.54 25.18
C PHE A 8 -18.77 5.14 25.09
N HIS A 9 -20.08 5.02 25.32
CA HIS A 9 -20.77 3.75 25.51
C HIS A 9 -20.06 2.89 26.58
N ASP A 10 -19.58 1.69 26.23
CA ASP A 10 -18.90 0.77 27.16
C ASP A 10 -17.38 0.97 27.18
N THR A 11 -16.87 1.98 26.46
CA THR A 11 -15.43 2.22 26.32
C THR A 11 -15.03 3.56 26.93
N LEU A 12 -14.08 3.51 27.87
CA LEU A 12 -13.42 4.71 28.37
C LEU A 12 -12.34 5.17 27.37
N VAL A 13 -12.59 6.28 26.67
CA VAL A 13 -11.67 6.82 25.67
C VAL A 13 -10.78 7.87 26.32
N ASP A 14 -9.52 7.52 26.54
CA ASP A 14 -8.51 8.41 27.11
C ASP A 14 -8.02 9.46 26.10
N GLY A 15 -7.79 9.04 24.87
CA GLY A 15 -7.27 9.87 23.80
C GLY A 15 -6.68 8.99 22.71
N PHE A 16 -6.16 9.63 21.66
CA PHE A 16 -5.51 8.93 20.56
C PHE A 16 -4.31 9.74 20.08
N ALA A 17 -3.25 9.04 19.70
CA ALA A 17 -2.02 9.64 19.22
C ALA A 17 -1.65 9.02 17.86
N PHE A 18 -1.17 9.86 16.95
CA PHE A 18 -0.58 9.42 15.69
C PHE A 18 0.59 10.32 15.34
N ALA A 19 1.78 9.73 15.22
CA ALA A 19 3.02 10.47 14.99
C ALA A 19 3.25 11.57 16.06
N ASP A 20 3.30 12.84 15.64
CA ASP A 20 3.46 14.03 16.47
C ASP A 20 2.12 14.65 16.92
N ASP A 21 0.99 14.18 16.39
CA ASP A 21 -0.34 14.65 16.77
C ASP A 21 -0.92 13.81 17.92
N TRP A 22 -1.36 14.48 18.99
CA TRP A 22 -2.01 13.85 20.15
C TRP A 22 -3.35 14.53 20.44
N VAL A 23 -4.42 13.73 20.53
CA VAL A 23 -5.75 14.17 20.94
C VAL A 23 -6.06 13.60 22.32
N VAL A 24 -6.44 14.49 23.22
CA VAL A 24 -6.74 14.19 24.62
C VAL A 24 -8.23 14.40 24.86
N CYS A 25 -8.90 13.38 25.42
CA CYS A 25 -10.30 13.46 25.79
C CYS A 25 -10.43 13.50 27.31
N ALA A 26 -11.37 14.30 27.79
CA ALA A 26 -11.73 14.39 29.20
C ALA A 26 -13.20 14.80 29.34
N GLU A 27 -13.81 14.43 30.46
CA GLU A 27 -15.22 14.74 30.79
C GLU A 27 -15.47 16.22 31.11
N SER A 28 -14.42 16.98 31.45
CA SER A 28 -14.50 18.41 31.75
C SER A 28 -13.18 19.12 31.48
N GLN A 29 -13.23 20.44 31.39
CA GLN A 29 -12.06 21.30 31.22
C GLN A 29 -11.06 21.18 32.39
N ALA A 30 -11.55 21.03 33.63
CA ALA A 30 -10.69 20.81 34.79
C ALA A 30 -9.92 19.49 34.67
N ARG A 31 -10.61 18.41 34.29
CA ARG A 31 -9.99 17.09 34.06
C ARG A 31 -9.02 17.09 32.89
N LEU A 32 -9.32 17.84 31.84
CA LEU A 32 -8.41 18.01 30.72
C LEU A 32 -7.11 18.67 31.18
N LYS A 33 -7.19 19.69 32.03
CA LYS A 33 -6.03 20.38 32.60
C LYS A 33 -5.18 19.44 33.46
N GLU A 34 -5.78 18.73 34.42
CA GLU A 34 -5.09 17.73 35.25
C GLU A 34 -4.33 16.70 34.40
N LYS A 35 -4.95 16.28 33.29
CA LYS A 35 -4.37 15.30 32.37
C LYS A 35 -3.21 15.84 31.56
N LEU A 36 -3.32 17.08 31.07
CA LEU A 36 -2.21 17.75 30.39
C LEU A 36 -1.02 17.95 31.32
N GLU A 37 -1.27 18.30 32.60
CA GLU A 37 -0.23 18.45 33.62
C GLU A 37 0.47 17.12 33.92
N ALA A 38 -0.29 16.03 34.12
CA ALA A 38 0.27 14.70 34.30
C ALA A 38 1.09 14.23 33.08
N ALA A 39 0.58 14.50 31.87
CA ALA A 39 1.29 14.15 30.64
C ALA A 39 2.56 14.97 30.43
N ALA A 40 2.57 16.25 30.83
CA ALA A 40 3.75 17.10 30.74
C ALA A 40 4.93 16.57 31.56
N VAL A 41 4.66 16.00 32.75
CA VAL A 41 5.68 15.38 33.59
C VAL A 41 6.31 14.17 32.88
N GLU A 42 5.50 13.28 32.32
CA GLU A 42 6.01 12.08 31.64
C GLU A 42 6.69 12.40 30.30
N LEU A 43 6.15 13.35 29.53
CA LEU A 43 6.78 13.84 28.30
C LEU A 43 8.12 14.53 28.60
N GLY A 44 8.20 15.27 29.71
CA GLY A 44 9.44 15.90 30.15
C GLY A 44 10.56 14.90 30.43
N ARG A 45 10.23 13.72 31.00
CA ARG A 45 11.19 12.62 31.18
C ARG A 45 11.74 12.07 29.86
N ALA A 46 10.96 12.18 28.78
CA ALA A 46 11.38 11.80 27.42
C ALA A 46 12.03 12.96 26.63
N GLY A 47 12.29 14.12 27.26
CA GLY A 47 12.83 15.30 26.59
C GLY A 47 11.83 16.02 25.67
N MET A 48 10.53 15.76 25.85
CA MET A 48 9.45 16.35 25.06
C MET A 48 8.69 17.40 25.86
N LYS A 49 8.09 18.39 25.16
CA LYS A 49 7.26 19.43 25.77
C LYS A 49 5.96 19.62 24.98
N ILE A 50 4.84 19.74 25.69
CA ILE A 50 3.55 20.15 25.10
C ILE A 50 3.64 21.62 24.70
N ASN A 51 3.30 21.94 23.45
CA ASN A 51 3.27 23.31 22.95
C ASN A 51 1.85 23.89 23.10
N ALA A 52 1.61 24.65 24.17
CA ALA A 52 0.28 25.19 24.46
C ALA A 52 -0.21 26.15 23.37
N ARG A 53 0.69 26.96 22.78
CA ARG A 53 0.35 27.88 21.67
C ARG A 53 -0.15 27.17 20.41
N LYS A 54 0.34 25.96 20.14
CA LYS A 54 -0.12 25.12 19.02
C LYS A 54 -1.29 24.21 19.40
N THR A 55 -1.64 24.13 20.68
CA THR A 55 -2.73 23.29 21.17
C THR A 55 -4.06 24.03 20.99
N LYS A 56 -5.09 23.31 20.54
CA LYS A 56 -6.46 23.80 20.43
C LYS A 56 -7.37 22.95 21.31
N ALA A 57 -8.31 23.60 22.00
CA ALA A 57 -9.29 22.91 22.83
C ALA A 57 -10.68 23.04 22.24
N MET A 58 -11.43 21.94 22.20
CA MET A 58 -12.84 21.93 21.81
C MET A 58 -13.66 21.52 23.01
N VAL A 59 -14.28 22.48 23.68
CA VAL A 59 -15.00 22.25 24.94
C VAL A 59 -16.49 22.25 24.66
N ILE A 60 -17.09 21.05 24.65
CA ILE A 60 -18.52 20.88 24.39
C ILE A 60 -19.26 20.83 25.73
N CYS A 61 -20.25 21.68 25.92
CA CYS A 61 -21.03 21.78 27.15
C CYS A 61 -22.54 21.83 26.87
N GLY A 62 -23.35 21.44 27.87
CA GLY A 62 -24.81 21.55 27.79
C GLY A 62 -25.28 22.94 28.20
N ASP A 63 -26.06 23.60 27.35
CA ASP A 63 -26.80 24.82 27.67
C ASP A 63 -28.20 24.45 28.17
N ARG A 64 -28.37 24.41 29.49
CA ARG A 64 -29.64 24.05 30.13
C ARG A 64 -30.74 25.09 29.88
N LYS A 65 -30.38 26.36 29.71
CA LYS A 65 -31.34 27.46 29.50
C LYS A 65 -32.00 27.34 28.14
N HIS A 66 -31.21 27.01 27.12
CA HIS A 66 -31.67 26.87 25.74
C HIS A 66 -31.91 25.42 25.31
N ARG A 67 -31.74 24.44 26.22
CA ARG A 67 -31.81 22.99 25.95
C ARG A 67 -30.98 22.58 24.73
N ALA A 68 -29.79 23.13 24.61
CA ALA A 68 -28.92 22.98 23.45
C ALA A 68 -27.52 22.50 23.85
N THR A 69 -26.73 22.06 22.88
CA THR A 69 -25.29 21.84 23.03
C THR A 69 -24.57 23.12 22.62
N ALA A 70 -23.70 23.63 23.49
CA ALA A 70 -22.85 24.78 23.24
C ALA A 70 -21.38 24.37 23.14
N VAL A 71 -20.57 25.24 22.53
CA VAL A 71 -19.11 25.14 22.57
C VAL A 71 -18.61 26.30 23.41
N SER A 72 -17.92 25.98 24.51
CA SER A 72 -17.32 27.01 25.36
C SER A 72 -16.11 27.62 24.67
N VAL A 73 -16.09 28.95 24.64
CA VAL A 73 -14.98 29.77 24.13
C VAL A 73 -14.16 30.37 25.26
N GLU A 74 -14.30 29.86 26.49
CA GLU A 74 -13.51 30.29 27.64
C GLU A 74 -12.10 29.69 27.58
N PRO A 75 -11.04 30.52 27.49
CA PRO A 75 -9.68 30.01 27.52
C PRO A 75 -9.33 29.40 28.87
N PHE A 76 -8.37 28.47 28.88
CA PHE A 76 -7.75 28.02 30.13
C PHE A 76 -6.23 28.00 30.04
N CYS A 77 -5.61 28.23 31.19
CA CYS A 77 -4.16 28.24 31.32
C CYS A 77 -3.62 26.82 31.51
N PHE A 78 -2.58 26.50 30.76
CA PHE A 78 -1.72 25.33 30.93
C PHE A 78 -0.26 25.78 30.84
N ALA A 79 0.54 25.49 31.89
CA ALA A 79 1.94 25.89 31.98
C ALA A 79 2.17 27.40 31.71
N GLU A 80 1.35 28.26 32.34
CA GLU A 80 1.37 29.74 32.19
C GLU A 80 1.03 30.27 30.79
N GLU A 81 0.72 29.39 29.83
CA GLU A 81 0.26 29.75 28.49
C GLU A 81 -1.24 29.48 28.33
N LEU A 82 -1.91 30.33 27.54
CA LEU A 82 -3.34 30.17 27.23
C LEU A 82 -3.53 29.17 26.08
N ILE A 83 -4.35 28.15 26.30
CA ILE A 83 -4.84 27.30 25.22
C ILE A 83 -6.07 27.98 24.61
N THR A 84 -6.02 28.23 23.30
CA THR A 84 -7.15 28.84 22.58
C THR A 84 -8.29 27.83 22.43
N PRO A 85 -9.49 28.11 22.96
CA PRO A 85 -10.66 27.30 22.70
C PRO A 85 -11.18 27.58 21.28
N LEU A 86 -11.75 26.57 20.65
CA LEU A 86 -12.39 26.66 19.34
C LEU A 86 -13.85 27.07 19.53
N GLY A 87 -14.31 28.08 18.80
CA GLY A 87 -15.71 28.46 18.74
C GLY A 87 -16.56 27.54 17.86
N PRO A 88 -17.89 27.76 17.84
CA PRO A 88 -18.84 26.95 17.06
C PRO A 88 -18.58 26.95 15.55
N THR A 89 -17.92 27.99 15.04
CA THR A 89 -17.57 28.16 13.61
C THR A 89 -16.13 27.75 13.29
N ASP A 90 -15.32 27.50 14.31
CA ASP A 90 -13.91 27.21 14.12
C ASP A 90 -13.71 25.76 13.67
N THR A 91 -12.57 25.53 13.02
CA THR A 91 -12.15 24.21 12.58
C THR A 91 -10.77 23.87 13.14
N VAL A 92 -10.54 22.58 13.41
CA VAL A 92 -9.23 22.03 13.75
C VAL A 92 -8.87 20.93 12.78
N THR A 93 -7.64 20.96 12.27
CA THR A 93 -7.14 19.94 11.36
C THR A 93 -6.45 18.85 12.16
N TYR A 94 -6.88 17.60 12.00
CA TYR A 94 -6.21 16.41 12.53
C TYR A 94 -5.87 15.48 11.37
N LEU A 95 -4.58 15.15 11.19
CA LEU A 95 -4.07 14.35 10.07
C LEU A 95 -4.49 14.88 8.68
N GLY A 96 -4.55 16.21 8.53
CA GLY A 96 -4.98 16.86 7.29
C GLY A 96 -6.49 16.89 7.05
N ILE A 97 -7.30 16.39 8.00
CA ILE A 97 -8.76 16.41 7.90
C ILE A 97 -9.32 17.46 8.86
N PRO A 98 -10.12 18.43 8.40
CA PRO A 98 -10.75 19.42 9.26
C PRO A 98 -11.90 18.81 10.07
N PHE A 99 -12.03 19.22 11.33
CA PHE A 99 -13.09 18.85 12.25
C PHE A 99 -13.72 20.12 12.85
N THR A 100 -15.03 20.07 13.06
CA THR A 100 -15.80 21.03 13.86
C THR A 100 -16.29 20.32 15.12
N PHE A 101 -16.96 21.05 16.02
CA PHE A 101 -17.59 20.45 17.19
C PHE A 101 -18.67 19.41 16.87
N LYS A 102 -19.20 19.42 15.64
CA LYS A 102 -20.18 18.42 15.17
C LYS A 102 -19.52 17.18 14.54
N GLY A 103 -18.19 17.09 14.54
CA GLY A 103 -17.42 15.99 13.97
C GLY A 103 -16.65 16.40 12.72
N LYS A 104 -16.46 15.47 11.78
CA LYS A 104 -15.68 15.72 10.56
C LYS A 104 -16.27 16.92 9.81
N GLY A 105 -15.48 17.98 9.67
CA GLY A 105 -15.84 19.15 8.90
C GLY A 105 -15.98 18.75 7.43
N VAL A 106 -17.13 19.06 6.84
CA VAL A 106 -17.32 18.92 5.39
C VAL A 106 -16.61 20.11 4.74
N PHE A 107 -15.27 20.10 4.72
CA PHE A 107 -14.55 21.02 3.86
C PHE A 107 -14.60 20.46 2.46
N ASN A 108 -15.63 20.88 1.73
CA ASN A 108 -15.83 20.47 0.37
C ASN A 108 -14.86 21.30 -0.48
N HIS A 109 -13.58 20.89 -0.54
CA HIS A 109 -12.64 21.43 -1.55
C HIS A 109 -13.29 21.43 -2.94
N ARG A 110 -14.15 20.43 -3.19
CA ARG A 110 -15.07 20.32 -4.33
C ARG A 110 -15.87 21.60 -4.57
N GLN A 111 -16.51 22.26 -3.60
CA GLN A 111 -17.38 23.42 -3.87
C GLN A 111 -16.63 24.70 -4.22
N HIS A 112 -15.43 24.92 -3.68
CA HIS A 112 -14.63 26.10 -4.04
C HIS A 112 -13.93 25.90 -5.40
N LEU A 113 -13.59 24.65 -5.72
CA LEU A 113 -12.93 24.28 -6.96
C LEU A 113 -13.92 24.02 -8.12
N LEU A 114 -15.13 23.54 -7.86
CA LEU A 114 -16.26 23.47 -8.81
C LEU A 114 -16.72 24.84 -9.31
N LYS A 115 -16.34 25.92 -8.61
CA LYS A 115 -16.57 27.30 -9.07
C LYS A 115 -15.53 27.77 -10.09
N LEU A 116 -14.44 27.03 -10.27
CA LEU A 116 -13.27 27.43 -11.07
C LEU A 116 -12.94 26.45 -12.20
N LEU A 117 -13.39 25.19 -12.09
CA LEU A 117 -13.22 24.09 -13.05
C LEU A 117 -14.45 23.17 -12.95
N ASP A 118 -14.79 22.43 -14.00
CA ASP A 118 -15.81 21.38 -13.88
C ASP A 118 -15.32 20.18 -13.02
N GLU A 119 -16.23 19.28 -12.64
CA GLU A 119 -15.90 18.14 -11.78
C GLU A 119 -14.86 17.19 -12.41
N GLU A 120 -14.92 17.00 -13.73
CA GLU A 120 -14.02 16.13 -14.46
C GLU A 120 -12.62 16.74 -14.57
N GLU A 121 -12.53 18.04 -14.88
CA GLU A 121 -11.30 18.83 -14.92
C GLU A 121 -10.58 18.82 -13.58
N LEU A 122 -11.32 18.89 -12.47
CA LEU A 122 -10.72 18.84 -11.14
C LEU A 122 -10.13 17.47 -10.81
N VAL A 123 -10.90 16.40 -11.09
CA VAL A 123 -10.45 15.03 -10.87
C VAL A 123 -9.24 14.73 -11.74
N ALA A 124 -9.24 15.21 -12.99
CA ALA A 124 -8.10 15.10 -13.89
C ALA A 124 -6.87 15.85 -13.34
N ALA A 125 -7.02 17.11 -12.92
CA ALA A 125 -5.93 17.91 -12.38
C ALA A 125 -5.31 17.30 -11.11
N TRP A 126 -6.14 16.78 -10.20
CA TRP A 126 -5.66 16.07 -9.01
C TRP A 126 -4.99 14.74 -9.36
N GLY A 127 -5.57 14.01 -10.32
CA GLY A 127 -4.97 12.81 -10.89
C GLY A 127 -3.58 13.09 -11.45
N ASP A 128 -3.44 14.14 -12.26
CA ASP A 128 -2.17 14.55 -12.86
C ASP A 128 -1.16 15.00 -11.81
N SER A 129 -1.56 15.80 -10.83
CA SER A 129 -0.70 16.20 -9.71
C SER A 129 -0.16 14.98 -8.95
N LEU A 130 -1.04 14.04 -8.59
CA LEU A 130 -0.67 12.79 -7.93
C LEU A 130 0.27 11.96 -8.81
N HIS A 131 -0.08 11.78 -10.07
CA HIS A 131 0.68 10.98 -11.03
C HIS A 131 2.03 11.61 -11.41
N ASN A 132 2.23 12.91 -11.22
CA ASN A 132 3.51 13.59 -11.40
C ASN A 132 4.38 13.54 -10.14
N SER A 133 3.79 13.31 -8.97
CA SER A 133 4.52 13.16 -7.70
C SER A 133 5.41 11.90 -7.65
N VAL A 134 6.45 11.93 -6.82
CA VAL A 134 7.34 10.78 -6.58
C VAL A 134 6.58 9.56 -6.06
N ASP A 135 5.57 9.79 -5.21
CA ASP A 135 4.84 8.72 -4.53
C ASP A 135 3.71 8.13 -5.39
N GLY A 136 3.07 8.97 -6.21
CA GLY A 136 1.92 8.62 -7.04
C GLY A 136 2.25 8.29 -8.51
N ARG A 137 3.47 8.54 -9.01
CA ARG A 137 3.85 8.22 -10.40
C ARG A 137 3.56 6.78 -10.80
N GLY A 138 3.83 5.83 -9.91
CA GLY A 138 3.58 4.41 -10.16
C GLY A 138 2.10 4.02 -10.20
N LEU A 139 1.19 4.92 -9.79
CA LEU A 139 -0.25 4.66 -9.77
C LEU A 139 -0.93 4.93 -11.12
N ARG A 140 -0.25 5.58 -12.08
CA ARG A 140 -0.78 5.82 -13.44
C ARG A 140 -1.32 4.54 -14.10
N GLU A 141 -0.65 3.41 -13.85
CA GLU A 141 -1.02 2.11 -14.41
C GLU A 141 -2.33 1.55 -13.84
N LEU A 142 -2.82 2.05 -12.70
CA LEU A 142 -4.07 1.59 -12.10
C LEU A 142 -5.29 1.84 -12.98
N VAL A 143 -5.28 2.93 -13.76
CA VAL A 143 -6.40 3.30 -14.65
C VAL A 143 -6.66 2.17 -15.65
N ALA A 144 -5.61 1.56 -16.17
CA ALA A 144 -5.69 0.45 -17.11
C ALA A 144 -5.90 -0.92 -16.44
N SER A 145 -5.87 -1.00 -15.10
CA SER A 145 -5.89 -2.27 -14.35
C SER A 145 -6.88 -2.25 -13.17
N PRO A 146 -8.19 -2.09 -13.42
CA PRO A 146 -9.20 -1.96 -12.37
C PRO A 146 -9.32 -3.21 -11.47
N LEU A 147 -9.01 -4.40 -11.99
CA LEU A 147 -9.02 -5.64 -11.21
C LEU A 147 -8.01 -5.61 -10.06
N SER A 148 -6.93 -4.84 -10.21
CA SER A 148 -5.94 -4.64 -9.16
C SER A 148 -6.53 -3.91 -7.95
N ASN A 149 -7.62 -3.13 -8.12
CA ASN A 149 -8.24 -2.33 -7.05
C ASN A 149 -9.30 -3.07 -6.24
N ARG A 150 -9.64 -4.32 -6.59
CA ARG A 150 -10.76 -5.03 -5.97
C ARG A 150 -10.66 -5.11 -4.44
N TRP A 151 -9.46 -5.27 -3.89
CA TRP A 151 -9.22 -5.34 -2.45
C TRP A 151 -9.47 -4.01 -1.72
N LEU A 152 -9.46 -2.87 -2.44
CA LEU A 152 -9.85 -1.55 -1.92
C LEU A 152 -11.38 -1.41 -1.83
N VAL A 153 -12.09 -2.00 -2.78
CA VAL A 153 -13.57 -1.95 -2.86
C VAL A 153 -14.23 -2.89 -1.85
N PHE A 154 -13.56 -3.99 -1.52
CA PHE A 154 -14.05 -5.02 -0.59
C PHE A 154 -13.08 -5.17 0.61
N PRO A 155 -12.94 -4.15 1.47
CA PRO A 155 -12.00 -4.16 2.58
C PRO A 155 -12.26 -5.29 3.57
N GLU A 156 -13.51 -5.76 3.71
CA GLU A 156 -13.92 -6.85 4.59
C GLU A 156 -13.29 -8.21 4.22
N ARG A 157 -12.79 -8.35 2.98
CA ARG A 157 -12.11 -9.56 2.50
C ARG A 157 -10.62 -9.56 2.75
N VAL A 158 -10.09 -8.51 3.39
CA VAL A 158 -8.66 -8.34 3.66
C VAL A 158 -8.46 -8.06 5.13
N PHE A 159 -7.47 -8.73 5.76
CA PHE A 159 -7.12 -8.41 7.14
C PHE A 159 -6.80 -6.91 7.30
N PRO A 160 -7.35 -6.21 8.31
CA PRO A 160 -7.19 -4.76 8.46
C PRO A 160 -5.75 -4.27 8.41
N ARG A 161 -4.82 -5.02 9.03
CA ARG A 161 -3.38 -4.72 8.98
C ARG A 161 -2.82 -4.77 7.55
N ILE A 162 -3.23 -5.74 6.75
CA ILE A 162 -2.81 -5.86 5.35
C ILE A 162 -3.44 -4.77 4.51
N PHE A 163 -4.70 -4.40 4.78
CA PHE A 163 -5.38 -3.32 4.08
C PHE A 163 -4.64 -1.98 4.26
N ILE A 164 -4.40 -1.57 5.50
CA ILE A 164 -3.69 -0.32 5.82
C ILE A 164 -2.29 -0.32 5.22
N ARG A 165 -1.52 -1.40 5.43
CA ARG A 165 -0.16 -1.49 4.90
C ARG A 165 -0.11 -1.61 3.38
N GLY A 166 -1.12 -2.22 2.77
CA GLY A 166 -1.29 -2.28 1.33
C GLY A 166 -1.48 -0.88 0.73
N ILE A 167 -2.26 -0.01 1.40
CA ILE A 167 -2.40 1.40 1.01
C ILE A 167 -1.05 2.10 1.16
N GLN A 168 -0.36 1.90 2.28
CA GLN A 168 0.97 2.49 2.49
C GLN A 168 1.97 2.05 1.41
N LEU A 169 1.96 0.77 1.02
CA LEU A 169 2.78 0.27 -0.08
C LEU A 169 2.41 0.94 -1.40
N ARG A 170 1.11 0.98 -1.73
CA ARG A 170 0.62 1.59 -2.98
C ARG A 170 0.95 3.07 -3.08
N CYS A 171 0.88 3.80 -1.98
CA CYS A 171 1.16 5.22 -1.96
C CYS A 171 2.61 5.55 -1.60
N ASN A 172 3.55 4.58 -1.62
CA ASN A 172 4.96 4.78 -1.26
C ASN A 172 5.18 5.39 0.16
N LEU A 173 4.26 5.14 1.08
CA LEU A 173 4.25 5.71 2.43
C LEU A 173 5.01 4.86 3.45
N LEU A 174 5.42 3.64 3.09
CA LEU A 174 6.28 2.84 3.96
C LEU A 174 7.60 3.57 4.18
N ARG A 175 8.11 3.51 5.42
CA ARG A 175 9.31 4.23 5.84
C ARG A 175 10.53 3.72 5.09
N THR A 176 11.29 4.62 4.48
CA THR A 176 12.64 4.36 3.97
C THR A 176 13.53 5.57 4.21
N ARG A 177 14.86 5.43 4.18
CA ARG A 177 15.77 6.58 4.35
C ARG A 177 15.55 7.66 3.28
N VAL A 178 15.35 7.27 2.01
CA VAL A 178 15.01 8.23 0.93
C VAL A 178 13.73 9.01 1.25
N ARG A 179 12.69 8.34 1.78
CA ARG A 179 11.45 9.01 2.17
C ARG A 179 11.65 9.91 3.39
N SER A 180 12.36 9.44 4.42
CA SER A 180 12.62 10.20 5.64
C SER A 180 13.44 11.48 5.38
N ALA A 181 14.42 11.42 4.47
CA ALA A 181 15.25 12.58 4.11
C ALA A 181 14.43 13.76 3.54
N ARG A 182 13.25 13.51 2.96
CA ARG A 182 12.35 14.58 2.45
C ARG A 182 11.80 15.50 3.55
N HIS A 183 11.78 15.06 4.81
CA HIS A 183 11.10 15.77 5.91
C HIS A 183 12.05 16.54 6.85
N GLY A 184 13.29 16.81 6.43
CA GLY A 184 14.05 17.94 6.99
C GLY A 184 14.88 17.70 8.26
N HIS A 185 15.61 16.59 8.35
CA HIS A 185 16.79 16.52 9.23
C HIS A 185 18.05 16.39 8.36
N GLY A 186 18.77 17.50 8.17
CA GLY A 186 20.08 17.49 7.52
C GLY A 186 21.01 16.48 8.19
N GLY A 187 21.78 15.74 7.40
CA GLY A 187 22.79 14.78 7.90
C GLY A 187 22.39 13.29 7.89
N GLN A 188 21.15 12.93 7.56
CA GLN A 188 20.77 11.51 7.44
C GLN A 188 21.19 10.92 6.08
N THR A 189 21.98 9.84 6.10
CA THR A 189 22.31 9.08 4.89
C THR A 189 21.07 8.50 4.23
N ILE A 190 20.99 8.59 2.90
CA ILE A 190 19.95 7.95 2.09
C ILE A 190 20.31 6.53 1.68
N LEU A 191 21.54 6.08 1.94
CA LEU A 191 22.04 4.78 1.50
C LEU A 191 21.33 3.63 2.21
N CYS A 192 21.22 2.50 1.53
CA CYS A 192 20.59 1.28 2.02
C CYS A 192 21.23 0.81 3.33
N ARG A 193 20.40 0.54 4.36
CA ARG A 193 20.88 -0.09 5.62
C ARG A 193 21.55 -1.45 5.38
N GLY A 194 21.27 -2.11 4.27
CA GLY A 194 21.96 -3.34 3.87
C GLY A 194 23.35 -3.15 3.27
N ASN A 195 23.91 -1.94 3.36
CA ASN A 195 25.26 -1.59 2.95
C ASN A 195 25.62 -1.98 1.50
N CYS A 196 24.64 -1.94 0.60
CA CYS A 196 24.83 -2.30 -0.81
C CYS A 196 25.11 -1.08 -1.72
N GLY A 197 25.37 0.09 -1.13
CA GLY A 197 25.68 1.34 -1.84
C GLY A 197 24.52 2.01 -2.57
N GLN A 198 23.34 1.41 -2.65
CA GLN A 198 22.17 1.98 -3.34
C GLN A 198 21.31 2.85 -2.42
N PRO A 199 20.57 3.85 -2.94
CA PRO A 199 19.58 4.58 -2.14
C PRO A 199 18.49 3.66 -1.58
N GLU A 200 18.17 3.81 -0.30
CA GLU A 200 17.11 3.05 0.38
C GLU A 200 15.72 3.57 -0.03
N SER A 201 15.26 3.11 -1.19
CA SER A 201 13.90 3.31 -1.69
C SER A 201 13.10 2.01 -1.61
N LEU A 202 11.76 2.11 -1.70
CA LEU A 202 10.92 0.90 -1.78
C LEU A 202 11.22 0.08 -3.03
N VAL A 203 11.46 0.73 -4.17
CA VAL A 203 11.86 0.05 -5.41
C VAL A 203 13.14 -0.76 -5.15
N HIS A 204 14.16 -0.15 -4.56
CA HIS A 204 15.40 -0.86 -4.23
C HIS A 204 15.16 -2.06 -3.30
N ILE A 205 14.50 -1.83 -2.15
CA ILE A 205 14.23 -2.87 -1.15
C ILE A 205 13.44 -4.03 -1.76
N LEU A 206 12.44 -3.74 -2.60
CA LEU A 206 11.49 -4.72 -3.10
C LEU A 206 11.90 -5.37 -4.42
N GLN A 207 12.93 -4.87 -5.10
CA GLN A 207 13.32 -5.34 -6.44
C GLN A 207 14.77 -5.79 -6.53
N SER A 208 15.72 -5.13 -5.86
CA SER A 208 17.15 -5.35 -6.11
C SER A 208 18.04 -5.58 -4.89
N CYS A 209 17.60 -5.21 -3.68
CA CYS A 209 18.43 -5.32 -2.47
C CYS A 209 18.87 -6.76 -2.16
N TRP A 210 20.17 -7.04 -2.03
CA TRP A 210 20.64 -8.41 -1.79
C TRP A 210 20.05 -9.05 -0.51
N ILE A 211 19.85 -8.27 0.56
CA ILE A 211 19.22 -8.73 1.82
C ILE A 211 17.85 -9.36 1.59
N THR A 212 17.09 -8.87 0.62
CA THR A 212 15.71 -9.32 0.39
C THR A 212 15.58 -10.36 -0.71
N HIS A 213 16.69 -10.88 -1.24
CA HIS A 213 16.69 -11.83 -2.36
C HIS A 213 15.68 -12.97 -2.15
N ASP A 214 15.82 -13.71 -1.06
CA ASP A 214 14.98 -14.89 -0.80
C ASP A 214 13.51 -14.51 -0.58
N ALA A 215 13.25 -13.37 0.06
CA ALA A 215 11.90 -12.86 0.23
C ALA A 215 11.26 -12.43 -1.10
N ARG A 216 12.05 -11.94 -2.07
CA ARG A 216 11.58 -11.64 -3.43
C ARG A 216 11.26 -12.93 -4.19
N CYS A 217 12.13 -13.94 -4.13
CA CYS A 217 11.88 -15.26 -4.71
C CYS A 217 10.61 -15.90 -4.11
N ALA A 218 10.44 -15.82 -2.79
CA ALA A 218 9.24 -16.34 -2.12
C ALA A 218 7.95 -15.61 -2.53
N ARG A 219 7.99 -14.28 -2.74
CA ARG A 219 6.87 -13.51 -3.28
C ARG A 219 6.50 -13.98 -4.69
N HIS A 220 7.48 -14.09 -5.57
CA HIS A 220 7.30 -14.58 -6.94
C HIS A 220 6.68 -15.99 -6.96
N ASN A 221 7.29 -16.92 -6.23
CA ASN A 221 6.87 -18.32 -6.21
C ASN A 221 5.46 -18.49 -5.64
N ARG A 222 5.02 -17.62 -4.73
CA ARG A 222 3.64 -17.64 -4.23
C ARG A 222 2.62 -17.33 -5.31
N VAL A 223 2.91 -16.36 -6.18
CA VAL A 223 2.03 -16.01 -7.31
C VAL A 223 2.02 -17.16 -8.32
N ALA A 224 3.18 -17.69 -8.68
CA ALA A 224 3.28 -18.82 -9.61
C ALA A 224 2.52 -20.07 -9.11
N ARG A 225 2.73 -20.46 -7.84
CA ARG A 225 2.05 -21.62 -7.25
C ARG A 225 0.54 -21.44 -7.16
N GLU A 226 0.05 -20.25 -6.80
CA GLU A 226 -1.40 -20.01 -6.78
C GLU A 226 -1.98 -20.06 -8.20
N LEU A 227 -1.28 -19.51 -9.19
CA LEU A 227 -1.71 -19.60 -10.59
C LEU A 227 -1.76 -21.06 -11.06
N ALA A 228 -0.72 -21.85 -10.79
CA ALA A 228 -0.67 -23.27 -11.09
C ALA A 228 -1.83 -24.05 -10.44
N LYS A 229 -2.08 -23.81 -9.16
CA LYS A 229 -3.19 -24.42 -8.41
C LYS A 229 -4.55 -24.10 -9.05
N ARG A 230 -4.77 -22.86 -9.50
CA ARG A 230 -6.04 -22.46 -10.12
C ARG A 230 -6.21 -23.05 -11.51
N LEU A 231 -5.15 -23.12 -12.31
CA LEU A 231 -5.16 -23.77 -13.62
C LEU A 231 -5.43 -25.28 -13.51
N ARG A 232 -4.81 -25.98 -12.55
CA ARG A 232 -5.09 -27.40 -12.29
C ARG A 232 -6.56 -27.65 -11.96
N ARG A 233 -7.21 -26.77 -11.19
CA ARG A 233 -8.65 -26.84 -10.90
C ARG A 233 -9.54 -26.65 -12.13
N LEU A 234 -9.03 -26.02 -13.19
CA LEU A 234 -9.70 -25.88 -14.48
C LEU A 234 -9.36 -27.04 -15.45
N GLY A 235 -8.72 -28.10 -14.96
CA GLY A 235 -8.37 -29.27 -15.77
C GLY A 235 -7.11 -29.13 -16.62
N TYR A 236 -6.27 -28.12 -16.38
CA TYR A 236 -4.96 -28.04 -17.03
C TYR A 236 -3.97 -29.01 -16.37
N THR A 237 -3.18 -29.70 -17.17
CA THR A 237 -1.92 -30.31 -16.73
C THR A 237 -0.89 -29.19 -16.60
N VAL A 238 -0.38 -28.94 -15.41
CA VAL A 238 0.56 -27.83 -15.15
C VAL A 238 1.90 -28.36 -14.68
N PHE A 239 2.93 -28.09 -15.46
CA PHE A 239 4.33 -28.33 -15.13
C PHE A 239 4.92 -27.06 -14.51
N GLU A 240 5.45 -27.19 -13.29
CA GLU A 240 6.19 -26.12 -12.63
C GLU A 240 7.67 -26.30 -12.94
N GLU A 241 8.34 -25.24 -13.37
CA GLU A 241 9.80 -25.22 -13.44
C GLU A 241 10.40 -26.35 -14.36
N LEU A 242 9.67 -26.74 -15.42
CA LEU A 242 10.11 -27.76 -16.38
C LEU A 242 11.43 -27.33 -17.05
N ARG A 243 12.45 -28.19 -16.99
CA ARG A 243 13.72 -27.98 -17.69
C ARG A 243 13.61 -28.51 -19.11
N ALA A 244 13.69 -27.61 -20.09
CA ALA A 244 13.75 -27.95 -21.50
C ALA A 244 15.17 -27.71 -22.04
N PRO A 245 15.91 -28.78 -22.42
CA PRO A 245 17.25 -28.64 -22.97
C PRO A 245 17.28 -27.84 -24.28
N THR A 246 18.30 -27.00 -24.44
CA THR A 246 18.61 -26.31 -25.71
C THR A 246 19.95 -26.83 -26.24
N SER A 247 20.40 -26.30 -27.39
CA SER A 247 21.67 -26.70 -28.00
C SER A 247 22.89 -26.47 -27.09
N THR A 248 22.85 -25.42 -26.27
CA THR A 248 23.99 -24.96 -25.45
C THR A 248 23.73 -24.96 -23.94
N SER A 249 22.46 -25.12 -23.51
CA SER A 249 22.07 -25.02 -22.11
C SER A 249 20.68 -25.64 -21.89
N PHE A 250 19.85 -25.02 -21.05
CA PHE A 250 18.43 -25.32 -20.90
C PHE A 250 17.66 -24.03 -20.61
N ILE A 251 16.37 -24.06 -20.94
CA ILE A 251 15.42 -23.06 -20.48
C ILE A 251 14.49 -23.68 -19.43
N LYS A 252 13.99 -22.82 -18.55
CA LYS A 252 13.19 -23.23 -17.40
C LYS A 252 12.11 -22.17 -17.13
N PRO A 253 10.99 -22.20 -17.88
CA PRO A 253 9.86 -21.32 -17.58
C PRO A 253 9.24 -21.65 -16.22
N ASP A 254 8.61 -20.65 -15.60
CA ASP A 254 8.00 -20.86 -14.28
C ASP A 254 6.86 -21.89 -14.35
N LEU A 255 5.98 -21.76 -15.34
CA LEU A 255 4.83 -22.65 -15.55
C LEU A 255 4.65 -22.98 -17.03
N ILE A 256 4.24 -24.22 -17.29
CA ILE A 256 3.70 -24.65 -18.58
C ILE A 256 2.36 -25.32 -18.31
N ALA A 257 1.28 -24.72 -18.81
CA ALA A 257 -0.08 -25.22 -18.67
C ALA A 257 -0.55 -25.82 -19.99
N VAL A 258 -0.93 -27.10 -19.98
CA VAL A 258 -1.37 -27.84 -21.16
C VAL A 258 -2.83 -28.25 -21.00
N ARG A 259 -3.64 -27.98 -22.04
CA ARG A 259 -5.01 -28.49 -22.18
C ARG A 259 -5.36 -28.61 -23.66
N GLU A 260 -6.05 -29.67 -24.05
CA GLU A 260 -6.50 -29.88 -25.45
C GLU A 260 -5.35 -29.72 -26.48
N ARG A 261 -4.21 -30.37 -26.21
CA ARG A 261 -3.00 -30.29 -27.06
C ARG A 261 -2.44 -28.87 -27.26
N ARG A 262 -2.83 -27.90 -26.44
CA ARG A 262 -2.29 -26.54 -26.44
C ARG A 262 -1.49 -26.29 -25.17
N ALA A 263 -0.21 -25.93 -25.33
CA ALA A 263 0.64 -25.49 -24.24
C ALA A 263 0.66 -23.96 -24.14
N THR A 264 0.53 -23.45 -22.91
CA THR A 264 0.74 -22.05 -22.58
C THR A 264 1.86 -21.92 -21.56
N VAL A 265 2.93 -21.23 -21.94
CA VAL A 265 4.06 -20.90 -21.05
C VAL A 265 3.74 -19.62 -20.32
N ILE A 266 3.82 -19.63 -19.00
CA ILE A 266 3.47 -18.51 -18.14
C ILE A 266 4.62 -18.23 -17.18
N ASP A 267 5.47 -17.28 -17.55
CA ASP A 267 6.47 -16.75 -16.63
C ASP A 267 5.88 -15.61 -15.80
N VAL A 268 5.98 -15.75 -14.49
CA VAL A 268 5.60 -14.73 -13.53
C VAL A 268 6.72 -13.71 -13.43
N SER A 269 6.39 -12.44 -13.23
CA SER A 269 7.37 -11.42 -12.90
C SER A 269 6.78 -10.34 -12.04
N ILE A 270 7.51 -10.01 -10.97
CA ILE A 270 7.19 -8.89 -10.10
C ILE A 270 8.13 -7.75 -10.42
N VAL A 271 7.61 -6.66 -10.98
CA VAL A 271 8.41 -5.60 -11.62
C VAL A 271 8.28 -4.24 -10.92
N SER A 272 9.20 -3.32 -11.23
CA SER A 272 9.06 -1.90 -10.92
C SER A 272 7.90 -1.28 -11.71
N ASP A 273 7.32 -0.21 -11.16
CA ASP A 273 6.29 0.58 -11.85
C ASP A 273 6.80 1.04 -13.22
N GLY A 274 5.94 1.08 -14.24
CA GLY A 274 6.28 1.55 -15.60
C GLY A 274 6.99 0.51 -16.48
N ARG A 275 7.34 -0.66 -15.96
CA ARG A 275 8.13 -1.68 -16.70
C ARG A 275 7.29 -2.76 -17.38
N GLY A 276 5.97 -2.73 -17.25
CA GLY A 276 5.07 -3.79 -17.73
C GLY A 276 5.24 -4.11 -19.22
N VAL A 277 5.23 -3.09 -20.08
CA VAL A 277 5.36 -3.25 -21.54
C VAL A 277 6.74 -3.81 -21.91
N THR A 278 7.81 -3.24 -21.36
CA THR A 278 9.18 -3.67 -21.64
C THR A 278 9.37 -5.14 -21.27
N VAL A 279 9.00 -5.53 -20.06
CA VAL A 279 9.15 -6.91 -19.58
C VAL A 279 8.25 -7.89 -20.34
N TRP A 280 7.06 -7.45 -20.75
CA TRP A 280 6.19 -8.25 -21.61
C TRP A 280 6.86 -8.58 -22.94
N ASN A 281 7.41 -7.56 -23.62
CA ASN A 281 8.06 -7.72 -24.90
C ASN A 281 9.34 -8.56 -24.78
N GLU A 282 10.19 -8.30 -23.77
CA GLU A 282 11.40 -9.08 -23.50
C GLU A 282 11.07 -10.57 -23.29
N LYS A 283 10.03 -10.90 -22.53
CA LYS A 283 9.61 -12.29 -22.32
C LYS A 283 9.00 -12.93 -23.56
N LYS A 284 8.17 -12.19 -24.29
CA LYS A 284 7.59 -12.67 -25.56
C LYS A 284 8.69 -12.94 -26.59
N GLN A 285 9.68 -12.05 -26.70
CA GLN A 285 10.83 -12.22 -27.58
C GLN A 285 11.69 -13.41 -27.14
N LYS A 286 12.01 -13.50 -25.84
CA LYS A 286 12.82 -14.60 -25.31
C LYS A 286 12.20 -15.93 -25.70
N TYR A 287 10.98 -16.20 -25.26
CA TYR A 287 10.41 -17.53 -25.44
C TYR A 287 9.74 -17.77 -26.79
N GLY A 288 9.43 -16.70 -27.54
CA GLY A 288 8.95 -16.80 -28.91
C GLY A 288 10.04 -17.15 -29.94
N ALA A 289 11.31 -17.27 -29.53
CA ALA A 289 12.37 -17.79 -30.38
C ALA A 289 12.14 -19.28 -30.71
N ASP A 290 12.34 -19.65 -31.97
CA ASP A 290 12.06 -21.01 -32.47
C ASP A 290 12.81 -22.08 -31.70
N GLU A 291 14.09 -21.84 -31.34
CA GLU A 291 14.89 -22.77 -30.55
C GLU A 291 14.21 -23.13 -29.21
N PHE A 292 13.65 -22.13 -28.52
CA PHE A 292 13.05 -22.32 -27.20
C PHE A 292 11.68 -22.97 -27.30
N SER A 293 10.91 -22.62 -28.32
CA SER A 293 9.64 -23.28 -28.60
C SER A 293 9.84 -24.77 -28.91
N LEU A 294 10.82 -25.09 -29.76
CA LEU A 294 11.18 -26.48 -30.09
C LEU A 294 11.70 -27.25 -28.88
N ALA A 295 12.54 -26.63 -28.04
CA ALA A 295 13.02 -27.23 -26.80
C ALA A 295 11.86 -27.60 -25.85
N ILE A 296 10.90 -26.70 -25.65
CA ILE A 296 9.74 -26.95 -24.79
C ILE A 296 8.88 -28.07 -25.36
N ILE A 297 8.55 -28.01 -26.65
CA ILE A 297 7.72 -29.04 -27.31
C ILE A 297 8.40 -30.42 -27.20
N SER A 298 9.72 -30.48 -27.43
CA SER A 298 10.49 -31.72 -27.33
C SER A 298 10.50 -32.27 -25.90
N ALA A 299 10.68 -31.40 -24.89
CA ALA A 299 10.65 -31.79 -23.48
C ALA A 299 9.26 -32.30 -23.06
N LEU A 300 8.18 -31.66 -23.53
CA LEU A 300 6.81 -32.12 -23.28
C LEU A 300 6.53 -33.47 -23.95
N ARG A 301 6.97 -33.67 -25.19
CA ARG A 301 6.83 -34.95 -25.89
C ARG A 301 7.57 -36.08 -25.17
N ALA A 302 8.78 -35.82 -24.66
CA ALA A 302 9.58 -36.80 -23.93
C ALA A 302 8.89 -37.33 -22.65
N ILE A 303 7.97 -36.55 -22.08
CA ILE A 303 7.17 -36.94 -20.91
C ILE A 303 5.74 -37.38 -21.28
N GLY A 304 5.50 -37.70 -22.57
CA GLY A 304 4.22 -38.19 -23.07
C GLY A 304 3.14 -37.12 -23.24
N CYS A 305 3.52 -35.84 -23.35
CA CYS A 305 2.60 -34.72 -23.49
C CYS A 305 2.76 -34.08 -24.88
N ASP A 306 2.00 -34.57 -25.87
CA ASP A 306 1.99 -33.98 -27.20
C ASP A 306 1.14 -32.71 -27.28
N VAL A 307 1.68 -31.71 -27.97
CA VAL A 307 1.04 -30.41 -28.19
C VAL A 307 1.19 -29.97 -29.64
N ASP A 308 0.15 -29.33 -30.17
CA ASP A 308 0.10 -28.79 -31.54
C ASP A 308 0.46 -27.30 -31.55
N PHE A 309 0.19 -26.60 -30.45
CA PHE A 309 0.41 -25.16 -30.34
C PHE A 309 1.07 -24.79 -29.02
N LEU A 310 2.10 -23.96 -29.10
CA LEU A 310 2.75 -23.34 -27.96
C LEU A 310 2.52 -21.82 -28.00
N VAL A 311 2.05 -21.24 -26.90
CA VAL A 311 1.91 -19.78 -26.78
C VAL A 311 2.56 -19.29 -25.48
N HIS A 312 3.17 -18.11 -25.54
CA HIS A 312 3.76 -17.46 -24.37
C HIS A 312 2.83 -16.39 -23.83
N GLN A 313 2.47 -16.44 -22.56
CA GLN A 313 1.57 -15.49 -21.91
C GLN A 313 2.11 -15.10 -20.53
N PRO A 314 3.03 -14.12 -20.44
CA PRO A 314 3.63 -13.71 -19.18
C PRO A 314 2.61 -13.19 -18.15
N MET A 315 2.84 -13.47 -16.87
CA MET A 315 2.08 -12.89 -15.76
C MET A 315 2.90 -11.81 -15.06
N ILE A 316 2.64 -10.54 -15.38
CA ILE A 316 3.42 -9.40 -14.89
C ILE A 316 2.58 -8.62 -13.89
N ILE A 317 3.12 -8.42 -12.69
CA ILE A 317 2.51 -7.62 -11.62
C ILE A 317 3.56 -6.66 -11.07
N SER A 318 3.22 -5.39 -10.82
CA SER A 318 4.17 -4.48 -10.15
C SER A 318 4.37 -4.86 -8.69
N TYR A 319 5.46 -4.41 -8.05
CA TYR A 319 5.63 -4.62 -6.61
C TYR A 319 4.52 -4.01 -5.75
N ARG A 320 3.72 -3.08 -6.29
CA ARG A 320 2.52 -2.50 -5.67
C ARG A 320 1.24 -3.31 -5.89
N GLY A 321 1.34 -4.46 -6.57
CA GLY A 321 0.20 -5.31 -6.91
C GLY A 321 -0.69 -4.72 -8.00
N ILE A 322 -0.09 -4.15 -9.04
CA ILE A 322 -0.80 -3.70 -10.24
C ILE A 322 -0.54 -4.73 -11.33
N CYS A 323 -1.57 -5.46 -11.76
CA CYS A 323 -1.43 -6.42 -12.85
C CYS A 323 -1.35 -5.70 -14.19
N PHE A 324 -0.42 -6.11 -15.04
CA PHE A 324 -0.33 -5.61 -16.39
C PHE A 324 -1.58 -6.04 -17.20
N PRO A 325 -2.23 -5.12 -17.96
CA PRO A 325 -3.53 -5.43 -18.59
C PRO A 325 -3.49 -6.64 -19.53
N GLN A 326 -2.41 -6.82 -20.28
CA GLN A 326 -2.21 -7.95 -21.20
C GLN A 326 -2.07 -9.27 -20.43
N SER A 327 -1.39 -9.27 -19.27
CA SER A 327 -1.32 -10.43 -18.39
C SER A 327 -2.70 -10.79 -17.83
N ALA A 328 -3.48 -9.80 -17.39
CA ALA A 328 -4.85 -10.04 -16.93
C ALA A 328 -5.72 -10.65 -18.05
N LYS A 329 -5.68 -10.07 -19.27
CA LYS A 329 -6.39 -10.60 -20.44
C LYS A 329 -5.98 -12.02 -20.76
N ALA A 330 -4.68 -12.32 -20.74
CA ALA A 330 -4.17 -13.65 -21.07
C ALA A 330 -4.61 -14.70 -20.06
N VAL A 331 -4.49 -14.41 -18.77
CA VAL A 331 -4.90 -15.31 -17.69
C VAL A 331 -6.42 -15.55 -17.72
N ILE A 332 -7.22 -14.52 -17.99
CA ILE A 332 -8.67 -14.67 -18.20
C ILE A 332 -8.98 -15.52 -19.45
N GLY A 333 -8.20 -15.36 -20.52
CA GLY A 333 -8.30 -16.18 -21.72
C GLY A 333 -7.99 -17.67 -21.50
N LEU A 334 -7.32 -18.03 -20.40
CA LEU A 334 -7.13 -19.42 -19.95
C LEU A 334 -8.32 -19.93 -19.09
N GLY A 335 -9.41 -19.17 -19.00
CA GLY A 335 -10.61 -19.53 -18.25
C GLY A 335 -10.58 -19.14 -16.77
N LEU A 336 -9.54 -18.42 -16.31
CA LEU A 336 -9.49 -17.95 -14.92
C LEU A 336 -10.39 -16.74 -14.70
N SER A 337 -11.00 -16.69 -13.51
CA SER A 337 -11.93 -15.60 -13.17
C SER A 337 -11.21 -14.26 -12.96
N LYS A 338 -11.95 -13.16 -13.14
CA LYS A 338 -11.49 -11.81 -12.75
C LYS A 338 -11.08 -11.73 -11.26
N VAL A 339 -11.76 -12.49 -10.40
CA VAL A 339 -11.44 -12.59 -8.97
C VAL A 339 -10.07 -13.20 -8.77
N THR A 340 -9.71 -14.22 -9.56
CA THR A 340 -8.36 -14.82 -9.49
C THR A 340 -7.28 -13.82 -9.83
N VAL A 341 -7.47 -12.96 -10.84
CA VAL A 341 -6.50 -11.89 -11.16
C VAL A 341 -6.34 -10.93 -9.97
N SER A 342 -7.45 -10.53 -9.34
CA SER A 342 -7.41 -9.70 -8.13
C SER A 342 -6.69 -10.37 -6.97
N ASP A 343 -6.92 -11.67 -6.74
CA ASP A 343 -6.26 -12.45 -5.68
C ASP A 343 -4.75 -12.51 -5.90
N LEU A 344 -4.30 -12.72 -7.16
CA LEU A 344 -2.88 -12.71 -7.52
C LEU A 344 -2.23 -11.34 -7.24
N CYS A 345 -2.94 -10.24 -7.52
CA CYS A 345 -2.48 -8.89 -7.18
C CYS A 345 -2.31 -8.71 -5.67
N LEU A 346 -3.29 -9.17 -4.88
CA LEU A 346 -3.23 -9.10 -3.43
C LEU A 346 -2.10 -9.98 -2.87
N LEU A 347 -1.85 -11.16 -3.44
CA LEU A 347 -0.72 -12.00 -3.08
C LEU A 347 0.63 -11.31 -3.34
N ALA A 348 0.74 -10.57 -4.45
CA ALA A 348 1.93 -9.76 -4.73
C ALA A 348 2.11 -8.64 -3.68
N ILE A 349 1.03 -7.95 -3.27
CA ILE A 349 1.05 -6.94 -2.20
C ILE A 349 1.53 -7.55 -0.89
N VAL A 350 0.90 -8.66 -0.46
CA VAL A 350 1.28 -9.37 0.78
C VAL A 350 2.73 -9.82 0.73
N GLY A 351 3.18 -10.33 -0.42
CA GLY A 351 4.58 -10.70 -0.62
C GLY A 351 5.52 -9.50 -0.50
N SER A 352 5.21 -8.37 -1.14
CA SER A 352 6.00 -7.14 -1.04
C SER A 352 6.08 -6.61 0.38
N LEU A 353 4.99 -6.65 1.14
CA LEU A 353 5.00 -6.27 2.57
C LEU A 353 5.92 -7.18 3.39
N ARG A 354 5.91 -8.50 3.12
CA ARG A 354 6.83 -9.45 3.78
C ARG A 354 8.29 -9.21 3.37
N THR A 355 8.55 -8.88 2.11
CA THR A 355 9.89 -8.50 1.62
C THR A 355 10.40 -7.26 2.37
N TYR A 356 9.56 -6.24 2.52
CA TYR A 356 9.85 -5.05 3.31
C TYR A 356 10.10 -5.37 4.79
N ASP A 357 9.26 -6.22 5.41
CA ASP A 357 9.45 -6.62 6.82
C ASP A 357 10.75 -7.40 7.04
N THR A 358 11.14 -8.20 6.04
CA THR A 358 12.42 -8.93 6.05
C THR A 358 13.59 -7.95 5.99
N PHE A 359 13.53 -6.96 5.11
CA PHE A 359 14.53 -5.89 5.07
C PHE A 359 14.63 -5.16 6.39
N MET A 360 13.50 -4.72 6.95
CA MET A 360 13.49 -3.99 8.21
C MET A 360 14.11 -4.84 9.31
N ARG A 361 13.64 -6.08 9.54
CA ARG A 361 14.22 -6.96 10.55
C ARG A 361 15.70 -7.26 10.35
N GLY A 362 16.13 -7.47 9.10
CA GLY A 362 17.53 -7.77 8.77
C GLY A 362 18.49 -6.57 8.90
N THR A 363 17.96 -5.36 9.12
CA THR A 363 18.75 -4.12 9.17
C THR A 363 18.65 -3.37 10.50
N TRP A 364 17.89 -3.89 11.47
CA TRP A 364 18.03 -3.50 12.87
C TRP A 364 19.25 -4.22 13.44
N ARG A 365 20.41 -3.57 13.36
CA ARG A 365 21.62 -3.90 14.12
C ARG A 365 22.17 -2.60 14.71
#